data_AF-A0A0E3KXX7-F1
#
_entry.id   AF-A0A0E3KXX7-F1
#
_cell.length_a   1.000
_cell.length_b   1.000
_cell.length_c   1.000
_cell.angle_alpha   90.00
_cell.angle_beta   90.00
_cell.angle_gamma   90.00
#
_symmetry.space_group_name_H-M   'P 1'
#
loop_
_entity.id
_entity.type
_entity.pdbx_description
1 polymer ?
#
loop_
_entity_poly.entity_id
_entity_poly.type
_entity_poly.pdbx_seq_one_letter_code
_entity_poly.pdbx_strand_id
1 'polypeptide(L)' 'MENNSREYQLFLEALDDERSAWGRRTAVRRLCDCKTEEALYYLNELIVDRYCLVPEWLKKIAREYYVSLCLEFL' A
#
# COMPACT_ATOMS: atom_id res chain seq x y z
N MET A 1 -10.23 -6.98 21.50
CA MET A 1 -8.84 -7.40 21.24
C MET A 1 -8.74 -7.60 19.75
N GLU A 2 -8.07 -6.68 19.07
CA GLU A 2 -8.02 -6.58 17.62
C GLU A 2 -7.45 -7.86 17.00
N ASN A 3 -8.19 -8.44 16.05
CA ASN A 3 -7.67 -9.38 15.07
C ASN A 3 -6.73 -8.60 14.14
N ASN A 4 -5.53 -8.28 14.60
CA ASN A 4 -4.52 -7.73 13.71
C ASN A 4 -4.06 -8.86 12.79
N SER A 5 -4.52 -8.82 11.53
CA SER A 5 -4.19 -9.79 10.51
C SER A 5 -2.67 -9.94 10.37
N ARG A 6 -2.24 -11.10 9.89
CA ARG A 6 -0.80 -11.35 9.67
C ARG A 6 -0.24 -10.32 8.67
N GLU A 7 -1.02 -9.97 7.66
CA GLU A 7 -0.74 -8.97 6.65
C GLU A 7 -0.52 -7.59 7.28
N TYR A 8 -1.40 -7.18 8.20
CA TYR A 8 -1.28 -5.91 8.92
C TYR A 8 -0.03 -5.87 9.81
N GLN A 9 0.32 -6.97 10.48
CA GLN A 9 1.56 -7.05 11.27
C GLN A 9 2.81 -6.90 10.37
N LEU A 10 2.82 -7.57 9.22
CA LEU A 10 3.92 -7.46 8.25
C LEU A 10 4.03 -6.04 7.65
N PHE A 11 2.90 -5.35 7.49
CA PHE A 11 2.85 -3.95 7.09
C PHE A 11 3.50 -3.02 8.12
N LEU A 12 3.10 -3.13 9.40
CA LEU A 12 3.71 -2.34 10.49
C LEU A 12 5.22 -2.61 10.60
N GLU A 13 5.62 -3.87 10.51
CA GLU A 13 7.02 -4.29 10.50
C GLU A 13 7.84 -3.71 9.32
N ALA A 14 7.18 -3.41 8.20
CA ALA A 14 7.79 -2.81 7.02
C ALA A 14 7.92 -1.28 7.12
N LEU A 15 7.09 -0.64 7.94
CA LEU A 15 7.13 0.79 8.24
C LEU A 15 8.03 1.16 9.42
N ASP A 16 8.33 0.19 10.30
CA ASP A 16 9.11 0.42 11.51
C ASP A 16 10.54 0.92 11.23
N ASP A 17 10.77 2.21 11.45
CA ASP A 17 12.07 2.87 11.24
C ASP A 17 13.13 2.46 12.26
N GLU A 18 12.74 1.94 13.43
CA GLU A 18 13.66 1.41 14.44
C GLU A 18 14.26 0.07 14.01
N ARG A 19 13.60 -0.64 13.09
CA ARG A 19 14.14 -1.87 12.50
C ARG A 19 15.31 -1.62 11.56
N SER A 20 16.10 -2.67 11.33
CA SER A 20 17.12 -2.61 10.29
C SER A 20 16.49 -2.56 8.89
N ALA A 21 17.19 -1.94 7.94
CA ALA A 21 16.76 -1.93 6.53
C ALA A 21 16.61 -3.34 5.94
N TRP A 22 17.36 -4.32 6.45
CA TRP A 22 17.18 -5.73 6.09
C TRP A 22 15.88 -6.30 6.67
N GLY A 23 15.59 -6.04 7.96
CA GLY A 23 14.34 -6.47 8.61
C GLY A 23 13.10 -5.93 7.90
N ARG A 24 13.09 -4.63 7.57
CA ARG A 24 11.99 -4.03 6.79
C ARG A 24 11.82 -4.68 5.42
N ARG A 25 12.92 -4.94 4.68
CA ARG A 25 12.85 -5.61 3.36
C ARG A 25 12.32 -7.04 3.46
N THR A 26 12.68 -7.76 4.51
CA THR A 26 12.16 -9.10 4.79
C THR A 26 10.65 -9.06 5.07
N ALA A 27 10.17 -8.06 5.83
CA ALA A 27 8.73 -7.87 6.08
C ALA A 27 7.96 -7.60 4.79
N VAL A 28 8.44 -6.69 3.93
CA VAL A 28 7.86 -6.44 2.59
C VAL A 28 7.82 -7.71 1.75
N ARG A 29 8.90 -8.50 1.73
CA ARG A 29 8.94 -9.74 0.96
C ARG A 29 7.92 -10.76 1.46
N ARG A 30 7.80 -10.93 2.77
CA ARG A 30 6.79 -11.81 3.38
C ARG A 30 5.36 -11.33 3.11
N LEU A 31 5.13 -10.03 3.02
CA LEU A 31 3.84 -9.44 2.66
C LEU A 31 3.51 -9.74 1.18
N CYS A 32 4.48 -9.61 0.26
CA CYS A 32 4.32 -10.05 -1.13
C CYS A 32 3.95 -11.53 -1.26
N ASP A 33 4.48 -12.38 -0.38
CA ASP A 33 4.23 -13.82 -0.41
C ASP A 33 2.82 -14.21 0.10
N CYS A 34 2.09 -13.32 0.79
CA CYS A 34 0.74 -13.62 1.29
C CYS A 34 -0.29 -13.80 0.15
N LYS A 35 -0.13 -13.10 -0.98
CA LYS A 35 -1.01 -13.19 -2.17
C LYS A 35 -2.51 -13.01 -1.87
N THR A 36 -2.85 -12.26 -0.82
CA THR A 36 -4.22 -11.89 -0.45
C THR A 36 -4.54 -10.46 -0.91
N GLU A 37 -5.84 -10.13 -1.05
CA GLU A 37 -6.27 -8.76 -1.36
C GLU A 37 -5.81 -7.76 -0.29
N GLU A 38 -5.85 -8.16 0.97
CA GLU A 38 -5.38 -7.35 2.09
C GLU A 38 -3.86 -7.08 2.00
N ALA A 39 -3.06 -8.07 1.62
CA ALA A 39 -1.63 -7.85 1.38
C ALA A 39 -1.38 -6.87 0.22
N LEU A 40 -2.17 -6.97 -0.87
CA LEU A 40 -2.08 -6.01 -1.98
C LEU A 40 -2.43 -4.59 -1.54
N TYR A 41 -3.45 -4.44 -0.71
CA TYR A 41 -3.81 -3.16 -0.10
C TYR A 41 -2.62 -2.56 0.67
N TYR A 42 -2.04 -3.29 1.62
CA TYR A 42 -0.92 -2.77 2.41
C TYR A 42 0.37 -2.56 1.62
N LEU A 43 0.61 -3.34 0.55
CA LEU A 43 1.73 -3.09 -0.36
C LEU A 43 1.55 -1.77 -1.12
N ASN A 44 0.33 -1.43 -1.52
CA ASN A 44 0.06 -0.13 -2.13
C ASN A 44 0.28 1.01 -1.15
N GLU A 45 -0.24 0.88 0.08
CA GLU A 45 -0.01 1.87 1.16
C GLU A 45 1.50 2.08 1.39
N LEU A 46 2.31 1.01 1.45
CA LEU A 46 3.77 1.12 1.57
C LEU A 46 4.44 1.88 0.42
N ILE A 47 3.96 1.69 -0.81
CA ILE A 47 4.49 2.36 -2.00
C ILE A 47 4.17 3.87 -1.94
N VAL A 48 2.95 4.20 -1.54
CA VAL A 48 2.49 5.60 -1.40
C VAL A 48 3.19 6.28 -0.24
N ASP A 49 3.11 5.73 0.97
CA ASP A 49 3.61 6.36 2.20
C ASP A 49 5.12 6.46 2.24
N ARG A 50 5.84 5.41 1.82
CA ARG A 50 7.29 5.36 2.02
C ARG A 50 8.11 5.80 0.81
N TYR A 51 7.57 5.65 -0.39
CA TYR A 51 8.29 6.01 -1.61
C TYR A 51 7.72 7.26 -2.28
N CYS A 52 6.59 7.80 -1.80
CA CYS A 52 5.87 8.89 -2.46
C CYS A 52 5.61 8.62 -3.96
N LEU A 53 5.60 7.34 -4.35
CA LEU A 53 5.40 6.91 -5.72
C LEU A 53 3.94 6.56 -5.86
N VAL A 54 3.14 7.43 -6.46
CA VAL A 54 1.76 7.07 -6.78
C VAL A 54 1.81 6.02 -7.91
N PRO A 55 1.27 4.79 -7.72
CA PRO A 55 1.25 3.79 -8.78
C PRO A 55 0.48 4.29 -10.02
N GLU A 56 0.93 3.92 -11.21
CA GLU A 56 0.37 4.45 -12.47
C GLU A 56 -1.12 4.11 -12.65
N TRP A 57 -1.54 2.93 -12.19
CA TRP A 57 -2.95 2.53 -12.20
C TRP A 57 -3.81 3.45 -11.31
N LEU A 58 -3.28 3.91 -10.18
CA LEU A 58 -3.98 4.82 -9.27
C LEU A 58 -4.08 6.22 -9.90
N LYS A 59 -3.03 6.69 -10.57
CA LYS A 59 -3.07 7.94 -11.37
C LYS A 59 -4.12 7.86 -12.47
N LYS A 60 -4.24 6.71 -13.13
CA LYS A 60 -5.21 6.48 -14.20
C LYS A 60 -6.65 6.59 -13.66
N ILE A 61 -6.95 5.92 -12.56
CA ILE A 61 -8.26 6.00 -11.89
C ILE A 61 -8.56 7.44 -11.45
N ALA A 62 -7.59 8.12 -10.82
CA ALA A 62 -7.78 9.51 -10.38
C ALA A 62 -8.07 10.46 -11.55
N ARG A 63 -7.41 10.26 -12.71
CA ARG A 63 -7.67 11.02 -13.93
C ARG A 63 -9.08 10.73 -14.49
N GLU A 64 -9.48 9.47 -14.55
CA GLU A 64 -10.82 9.08 -15.01
C GLU A 64 -11.91 9.65 -14.11
N TYR A 65 -11.71 9.59 -12.79
CA TYR A 65 -12.62 10.18 -11.82
C TYR A 65 -12.69 11.71 -11.94
N TYR A 66 -11.55 12.40 -12.11
CA TYR A 66 -11.52 13.84 -12.34
C TYR A 66 -12.29 14.25 -13.60
N VAL A 67 -12.12 13.52 -14.70
CA VAL A 67 -12.88 13.76 -15.93
C VAL A 67 -14.39 13.56 -15.70
N SER A 68 -14.77 12.50 -14.98
CA SER A 68 -16.18 12.28 -14.60
C SER A 68 -16.73 13.43 -13.77
N LEU A 69 -15.96 13.92 -12.79
CA LEU A 69 -16.34 15.06 -11.97
C LEU A 69 -16.52 16.32 -12.83
N CYS A 70 -15.58 16.63 -13.72
CA CYS A 70 -15.70 17.79 -14.61
C CYS A 70 -16.92 17.71 -15.54
N LEU A 71 -17.32 16.51 -15.97
CA LEU A 71 -18.50 16.30 -16.79
C LEU A 71 -19.82 16.40 -16.00
N GLU A 72 -19.81 16.12 -14.69
CA GLU A 72 -20.98 16.33 -13.82
C GLU A 72 -21.26 17.83 -13.54
N PHE A 73 -20.28 18.70 -13.72
CA PHE A 73 -20.39 20.15 -13.49
C PHE A 73 -20.42 21.00 -14.78
N LEU A 74 -20.67 20.37 -15.94
CA LEU A 74 -20.91 21.02 -17.24
C LEU A 74 -22.40 20.90 -17.63
#